data_AF-K7QX98-F1
#
_entry.id   AF-K7QX98-F1
#
_cell.length_a   1.000
_cell.length_b   1.000
_cell.length_c   1.000
_cell.angle_alpha   90.00
_cell.angle_beta   90.00
_cell.angle_gamma   90.00
#
_symmetry.space_group_name_H-M   'P 1'
#
loop_
_entity.id
_entity.type
_entity.pdbx_description
1 polymer ?
#
loop_
_entity_poly.entity_id
_entity_poly.type
_entity_poly.pdbx_seq_one_letter_code
_entity_poly.pdbx_strand_id
1 'polypeptide(L)'
;GVDATLTHDRKYLKTEIERHKPNLGSCLGAFSSCFPVAFLEPHLNKHNQYSLLNRIADHSLEAQDIMTKMESSMPTLETILTEVDQFVESEKTYNEVPHVVDVILPLLCSYLPFWWAQGPDNVNPTEGTYVSMVTSDHMNQLLKNVLKLIKKNIGNENAPWMTRIAAYTQQIIINSSEELLKDPFLPLAERVRKRTDTMFHKEESLRGFIKSSTDDTSQVEAQIQEDWQLLVRDIYSFYPLLIKYVDLQRNHWLRNNISEAEDLYNHVAAIFNIWSKSQYFLREEQNFISANEIDNMVLIM
;
A
#
# COMPACT_ATOMS: atom_id res chain seq x y z
N GLY A 1 11.66 -3.49 14.85
CA GLY A 1 10.50 -3.66 15.76
C GLY A 1 9.98 -5.08 15.85
N VAL A 2 10.71 -6.10 15.39
CA VAL A 2 10.32 -7.52 15.49
C VAL A 2 11.09 -8.28 16.57
N ASP A 3 12.16 -7.66 17.10
CA ASP A 3 12.94 -8.22 18.18
C ASP A 3 12.16 -8.11 19.51
N ALA A 4 11.64 -9.25 19.96
CA ALA A 4 10.89 -9.36 21.20
C ALA A 4 11.72 -9.01 22.44
N THR A 5 13.06 -9.07 22.35
CA THR A 5 13.97 -8.82 23.47
C THR A 5 14.12 -7.33 23.81
N LEU A 6 13.79 -6.44 22.87
CA LEU A 6 13.86 -4.98 23.06
C LEU A 6 13.00 -4.46 24.21
N THR A 7 11.96 -5.21 24.59
CA THR A 7 11.07 -4.80 25.69
C THR A 7 11.61 -5.19 27.07
N HIS A 8 12.69 -5.97 27.16
CA HIS A 8 13.27 -6.47 28.42
C HIS A 8 12.19 -7.02 29.37
N ASP A 9 11.29 -7.87 28.86
CA ASP A 9 10.15 -8.47 29.56
C ASP A 9 9.11 -7.49 30.13
N ARG A 10 9.20 -6.20 29.79
CA ARG A 10 8.23 -5.18 30.21
C ARG A 10 6.95 -5.32 29.39
N LYS A 11 5.99 -6.08 29.93
CA LYS A 11 4.67 -6.34 29.32
C LYS A 11 3.97 -5.07 28.82
N TYR A 12 4.02 -3.98 29.61
CA TYR A 12 3.43 -2.70 29.22
C TYR A 12 4.00 -2.15 27.91
N LEU A 13 5.34 -2.13 27.76
CA LEU A 13 5.98 -1.66 26.53
C LEU A 13 5.60 -2.54 25.33
N LYS A 14 5.54 -3.85 25.52
CA LYS A 14 5.09 -4.78 24.47
C LYS A 14 3.67 -4.45 24.02
N THR A 15 2.73 -4.27 24.96
CA THR A 15 1.35 -3.93 24.65
C THR A 15 1.23 -2.60 23.91
N GLU A 16 1.94 -1.57 24.35
CA GLU A 16 1.89 -0.25 23.70
C GLU A 16 2.50 -0.27 22.28
N ILE A 17 3.62 -0.99 22.08
CA ILE A 17 4.23 -1.15 20.75
C ILE A 17 3.28 -1.88 19.80
N GLU A 18 2.64 -2.97 20.25
CA GLU A 18 1.67 -3.70 19.41
C GLU A 18 0.43 -2.84 19.10
N ARG A 19 -0.11 -2.14 20.10
CA ARG A 19 -1.27 -1.25 19.94
C ARG A 19 -1.02 -0.11 18.95
N HIS A 20 0.18 0.48 18.99
CA HIS A 20 0.53 1.65 18.19
C HIS A 20 1.42 1.33 16.99
N LYS A 21 1.63 0.04 16.67
CA LYS A 21 2.50 -0.41 15.57
C LYS A 21 2.27 0.33 14.24
N PRO A 22 1.03 0.54 13.78
CA PRO A 22 0.81 1.26 12.53
C PRO A 22 1.19 2.74 12.59
N ASN A 23 0.98 3.40 13.74
CA ASN A 23 1.38 4.79 13.93
C ASN A 23 2.90 4.90 13.98
N LEU A 24 3.58 3.95 14.63
CA LEU A 24 5.04 3.87 14.64
C LEU A 24 5.60 3.69 13.23
N GLY A 25 5.00 2.81 12.41
CA GLY A 25 5.40 2.65 11.02
C GLY A 25 5.15 3.88 10.16
N SER A 26 4.04 4.59 10.38
CA SER A 26 3.77 5.87 9.71
C SER A 26 4.82 6.93 10.08
N CYS A 27 5.20 7.02 11.36
CA CYS A 27 6.28 7.89 11.81
C CYS A 27 7.63 7.50 11.18
N LEU A 28 7.93 6.20 11.09
CA LEU A 28 9.14 5.71 10.44
C LEU A 28 9.16 6.02 8.94
N GLY A 29 8.02 5.91 8.25
CA GLY A 29 7.87 6.33 6.86
C GLY A 29 8.10 7.83 6.67
N ALA A 30 7.46 8.67 7.48
CA ALA A 30 7.70 10.12 7.45
C ALA A 30 9.19 10.43 7.68
N PHE A 31 9.81 9.77 8.66
CA PHE A 31 11.21 9.96 9.00
C PHE A 31 12.17 9.47 7.92
N SER A 32 11.83 8.41 7.17
CA SER A 32 12.71 7.82 6.16
C SER A 32 13.00 8.75 4.98
N SER A 33 12.03 9.61 4.65
CA SER A 33 12.16 10.64 3.61
C SER A 33 12.93 11.89 4.06
N CYS A 34 13.27 12.01 5.35
CA CYS A 34 13.93 13.18 5.92
C CYS A 34 15.44 12.98 6.13
N PHE A 35 15.95 11.76 5.97
CA PHE A 35 17.38 11.49 6.19
C PHE A 35 18.24 12.03 5.05
N PRO A 36 19.40 12.65 5.36
CA PRO A 36 20.33 13.12 4.33
C PRO A 36 21.14 11.99 3.67
N VAL A 37 20.94 10.73 4.10
CA VAL A 37 21.71 9.55 3.67
C VAL A 37 20.79 8.35 3.40
N ALA A 38 21.13 7.55 2.40
CA ALA A 38 20.40 6.36 1.99
C ALA A 38 20.67 5.22 2.98
N PHE A 39 20.02 5.25 4.14
CA PHE A 39 20.34 4.34 5.26
C PHE A 39 20.03 2.86 4.99
N LEU A 40 19.24 2.54 3.96
CA LEU A 40 19.01 1.17 3.49
C LEU A 40 20.06 0.70 2.46
N GLU A 41 20.93 1.60 2.01
CA GLU A 41 22.02 1.33 1.06
C GLU A 41 23.36 1.86 1.62
N PRO A 42 23.77 1.43 2.83
CA PRO A 42 24.88 2.05 3.53
C PRO A 42 26.21 2.03 2.75
N HIS A 43 26.42 1.01 1.93
CA HIS A 43 27.58 0.87 1.05
C HIS A 43 27.76 2.03 0.04
N LEU A 44 26.69 2.78 -0.26
CA LEU A 44 26.71 3.95 -1.14
C LEU A 44 26.97 5.27 -0.39
N ASN A 45 26.85 5.27 0.94
CA ASN A 45 27.00 6.50 1.73
C ASN A 45 28.41 7.09 1.66
N LYS A 46 29.43 6.35 1.22
CA LYS A 46 30.75 6.90 0.89
C LYS A 46 30.71 7.92 -0.26
N HIS A 47 29.70 7.85 -1.13
CA HIS A 47 29.49 8.77 -2.25
C HIS A 47 28.63 9.99 -1.85
N ASN A 48 28.04 9.97 -0.66
CA ASN A 48 27.16 11.05 -0.20
C ASN A 48 27.95 12.10 0.58
N GLN A 49 27.98 13.35 0.09
CA GLN A 49 28.70 14.47 0.72
C GLN A 49 28.23 14.84 2.14
N TYR A 50 27.01 14.43 2.52
CA TYR A 50 26.44 14.64 3.85
C TYR A 50 26.75 13.48 4.81
N SER A 51 27.32 12.39 4.30
CA SER A 51 27.73 11.24 5.10
C SER A 51 29.08 11.47 5.76
N LEU A 52 29.22 11.00 7.00
CA LEU A 52 30.51 10.93 7.69
C LEU A 52 31.49 9.97 7.01
N LEU A 53 30.98 8.96 6.29
CA LEU A 53 31.81 8.02 5.52
C LEU A 53 32.59 8.73 4.41
N ASN A 54 32.01 9.76 3.80
CA ASN A 54 32.68 10.55 2.76
C ASN A 54 33.77 11.48 3.36
N ARG A 55 33.67 11.86 4.64
CA ARG A 55 34.49 12.91 5.25
C ARG A 55 35.55 12.44 6.24
N ILE A 56 35.26 11.41 7.04
CA ILE A 56 36.01 11.10 8.27
C ILE A 56 36.44 9.63 8.35
N ALA A 57 35.75 8.71 7.65
CA ALA A 57 35.94 7.29 7.86
C ALA A 57 37.37 6.80 7.58
N ASP A 58 38.10 7.38 6.62
CA ASP A 58 39.48 6.94 6.34
C ASP A 58 40.50 7.35 7.42
N HIS A 59 40.10 8.21 8.37
CA HIS A 59 41.03 8.85 9.31
C HIS A 59 40.77 8.54 10.79
N SER A 60 39.68 7.83 11.14
CA SER A 60 39.37 7.44 12.54
C SER A 60 38.88 6.00 12.63
N LEU A 61 39.60 5.17 13.39
CA LEU A 61 39.18 3.80 13.69
C LEU A 61 37.87 3.76 14.49
N GLU A 62 37.64 4.70 15.42
CA GLU A 62 36.39 4.74 16.18
C GLU A 62 35.19 5.03 15.28
N ALA A 63 35.34 5.94 14.31
CA ALA A 63 34.30 6.23 13.33
C ALA A 63 34.00 5.00 12.47
N GLN A 64 35.02 4.28 12.01
CA GLN A 64 34.85 3.02 11.26
C GLN A 64 34.12 1.95 12.06
N ASP A 65 34.46 1.76 13.34
CA ASP A 65 33.81 0.78 14.22
C ASP A 65 32.33 1.12 14.45
N ILE A 66 32.00 2.41 14.68
CA ILE A 66 30.60 2.86 14.81
C ILE A 66 29.83 2.63 13.51
N MET A 67 30.40 2.95 12.36
CA MET A 67 29.75 2.75 11.06
C MET A 67 29.49 1.26 10.80
N THR A 68 30.48 0.40 11.05
CA THR A 68 30.32 -1.06 10.89
C THR A 68 29.19 -1.60 11.77
N LYS A 69 29.09 -1.14 13.02
CA LYS A 69 27.98 -1.52 13.92
C LYS A 69 26.63 -1.01 13.39
N MET A 70 26.58 0.23 12.92
CA MET A 70 25.36 0.83 12.37
C MET A 70 24.88 0.08 11.13
N GLU A 71 25.80 -0.24 10.20
CA GLU A 71 25.52 -1.06 9.01
C GLU A 71 24.99 -2.45 9.38
N SER A 72 25.56 -3.08 10.41
CA SER A 72 25.09 -4.39 10.88
C SER A 72 23.75 -4.36 11.60
N SER A 73 23.29 -3.18 12.04
CA SER A 73 22.08 -3.01 12.85
C SER A 73 20.82 -2.68 12.04
N MET A 74 20.98 -2.29 10.77
CA MET A 74 19.87 -1.93 9.89
C MET A 74 19.74 -2.94 8.74
N PRO A 75 18.51 -3.27 8.31
CA PRO A 75 18.35 -4.10 7.14
C PRO A 75 18.72 -3.33 5.88
N THR A 76 19.11 -4.05 4.82
CA THR A 76 19.32 -3.46 3.50
C THR A 76 17.98 -3.27 2.77
N LEU A 77 17.98 -2.42 1.75
CA LEU A 77 16.81 -2.21 0.88
C LEU A 77 16.31 -3.53 0.28
N GLU A 78 17.22 -4.33 -0.25
CA GLU A 78 16.93 -5.65 -0.83
C GLU A 78 16.31 -6.60 0.21
N THR A 79 16.81 -6.58 1.45
CA THR A 79 16.30 -7.44 2.54
C THR A 79 14.82 -7.16 2.79
N ILE A 80 14.45 -5.89 2.98
CA ILE A 80 13.07 -5.54 3.33
C ILE A 80 12.11 -5.62 2.13
N LEU A 81 12.59 -5.38 0.90
CA LEU A 81 11.79 -5.62 -0.31
C LEU A 81 11.50 -7.12 -0.49
N THR A 82 12.51 -7.96 -0.26
CA THR A 82 12.35 -9.43 -0.31
C THR A 82 11.41 -9.91 0.79
N GLU A 83 11.44 -9.32 1.98
CA GLU A 83 10.51 -9.68 3.05
C GLU A 83 9.05 -9.40 2.68
N VAL A 84 8.78 -8.26 2.02
CA VAL A 84 7.45 -7.95 1.48
C VAL A 84 7.04 -8.97 0.41
N ASP A 85 7.95 -9.26 -0.53
CA ASP A 85 7.70 -10.23 -1.60
C ASP A 85 7.36 -11.62 -1.06
N GLN A 86 8.17 -12.12 -0.12
CA GLN A 86 7.94 -13.40 0.55
C GLN A 86 6.64 -13.42 1.34
N PHE A 87 6.29 -12.33 2.04
CA PHE A 87 5.01 -12.24 2.74
C PHE A 87 3.84 -12.32 1.75
N VAL A 88 3.91 -11.57 0.65
CA VAL A 88 2.88 -11.55 -0.39
C VAL A 88 2.72 -12.90 -1.07
N GLU A 89 3.81 -13.65 -1.31
CA GLU A 89 3.76 -14.97 -1.94
C GLU A 89 3.45 -16.10 -0.96
N SER A 90 3.62 -15.88 0.35
CA SER A 90 3.29 -16.87 1.39
C SER A 90 1.78 -17.01 1.67
N GLU A 91 1.43 -17.99 2.50
CA GLU A 91 0.09 -18.16 3.09
C GLU A 91 -0.07 -17.46 4.44
N LYS A 92 0.95 -16.72 4.90
CA LYS A 92 0.91 -16.04 6.21
C LYS A 92 -0.12 -14.92 6.18
N THR A 93 -0.82 -14.77 7.29
CA THR A 93 -1.80 -13.70 7.50
C THR A 93 -1.16 -12.46 8.12
N TYR A 94 -1.87 -11.34 8.03
CA TYR A 94 -1.48 -10.10 8.72
C TYR A 94 -1.25 -10.30 10.23
N ASN A 95 -2.08 -11.13 10.88
CA ASN A 95 -1.96 -11.36 12.32
C ASN A 95 -0.65 -12.08 12.71
N GLU A 96 -0.07 -12.85 11.80
CA GLU A 96 1.19 -13.55 12.02
C GLU A 96 2.40 -12.65 11.80
N VAL A 97 2.30 -11.72 10.84
CA VAL A 97 3.43 -10.88 10.40
C VAL A 97 2.98 -9.41 10.23
N PRO A 98 2.43 -8.76 11.28
CA PRO A 98 1.80 -7.45 11.11
C PRO A 98 2.80 -6.35 10.76
N HIS A 99 4.08 -6.52 11.11
CA HIS A 99 5.12 -5.52 10.85
C HIS A 99 5.41 -5.32 9.36
N VAL A 100 5.15 -6.30 8.49
CA VAL A 100 5.32 -6.12 7.05
C VAL A 100 4.36 -5.03 6.55
N VAL A 101 3.09 -5.12 6.93
CA VAL A 101 2.06 -4.17 6.50
C VAL A 101 2.12 -2.86 7.28
N ASP A 102 2.32 -2.93 8.60
CA ASP A 102 2.22 -1.75 9.45
C ASP A 102 3.51 -0.94 9.52
N VAL A 103 4.67 -1.51 9.18
CA VAL A 103 5.98 -0.85 9.31
C VAL A 103 6.75 -0.83 7.99
N ILE A 104 6.98 -1.99 7.37
CA ILE A 104 7.85 -2.07 6.18
C ILE A 104 7.19 -1.41 4.97
N LEU A 105 5.91 -1.65 4.71
CA LEU A 105 5.20 -1.04 3.58
C LEU A 105 5.16 0.50 3.66
N PRO A 106 4.72 1.15 4.76
CA PRO A 106 4.76 2.62 4.86
C PRO A 106 6.18 3.18 4.75
N LEU A 107 7.17 2.49 5.33
CA LEU A 107 8.57 2.87 5.26
C LEU A 107 9.07 2.92 3.80
N LEU A 108 8.86 1.83 3.07
CA LEU A 108 9.26 1.71 1.67
C LEU A 108 8.50 2.68 0.76
N CYS A 109 7.20 2.85 0.99
CA CYS A 109 6.38 3.77 0.19
C CYS A 109 6.82 5.23 0.32
N SER A 110 7.41 5.59 1.47
CA SER A 110 7.97 6.93 1.68
C SER A 110 9.44 7.04 1.25
N TYR A 111 10.23 5.97 1.44
CA TYR A 111 11.66 5.93 1.14
C TYR A 111 11.94 5.92 -0.38
N LEU A 112 11.24 5.06 -1.12
CA LEU A 112 11.55 4.83 -2.54
C LEU A 112 11.38 6.08 -3.41
N PRO A 113 10.30 6.86 -3.32
CA PRO A 113 10.14 8.06 -4.17
C PRO A 113 11.24 9.10 -3.93
N PHE A 114 11.62 9.30 -2.67
CA PHE A 114 12.65 10.27 -2.30
C PHE A 114 14.03 9.91 -2.86
N TRP A 115 14.41 8.63 -2.74
CA TRP A 115 15.72 8.17 -3.23
C TRP A 115 15.74 7.89 -4.73
N TRP A 116 14.59 7.54 -5.33
CA TRP A 116 14.44 7.46 -6.79
C TRP A 116 14.80 8.79 -7.46
N ALA A 117 14.38 9.93 -6.90
CA ALA A 117 14.72 11.26 -7.41
C ALA A 117 16.24 11.54 -7.44
N GLN A 118 17.02 10.79 -6.65
CA GLN A 118 18.48 10.88 -6.56
C GLN A 118 19.19 9.67 -7.20
N GLY A 119 18.42 8.75 -7.77
CA GLY A 119 18.91 7.50 -8.32
C GLY A 119 19.24 7.57 -9.82
N PRO A 120 19.61 6.42 -10.41
CA PRO A 120 20.07 6.32 -11.80
C PRO A 120 19.08 6.80 -12.86
N ASP A 121 17.78 6.70 -12.58
CA ASP A 121 16.73 7.12 -13.52
C ASP A 121 16.68 8.66 -13.71
N ASN A 122 17.13 9.43 -12.72
CA ASN A 122 16.91 10.88 -12.65
C ASN A 122 18.20 11.70 -12.61
N VAL A 123 19.32 11.09 -12.23
CA VAL A 123 20.60 11.78 -12.07
C VAL A 123 21.63 11.17 -13.02
N ASN A 124 22.35 12.01 -13.76
CA ASN A 124 23.54 11.60 -14.52
C ASN A 124 24.79 12.03 -13.73
N PRO A 125 25.44 11.14 -12.96
CA PRO A 125 26.60 11.51 -12.16
C PRO A 125 27.81 11.75 -13.05
N THR A 126 28.52 12.86 -12.79
CA THR A 126 29.72 13.26 -13.52
C THR A 126 30.86 12.23 -13.44
N GLU A 127 30.81 11.33 -12.45
CA GLU A 127 31.82 10.28 -12.20
C GLU A 127 31.22 8.86 -12.03
N GLY A 128 29.96 8.63 -12.43
CA GLY A 128 29.35 7.29 -12.28
C GLY A 128 29.02 6.87 -10.84
N THR A 129 29.18 7.76 -9.87
CA THR A 129 28.94 7.50 -8.44
C THR A 129 27.56 7.98 -8.02
N TYR A 130 26.72 7.04 -7.60
CA TYR A 130 25.36 7.32 -7.13
C TYR A 130 25.29 7.28 -5.61
N VAL A 131 24.46 8.16 -5.03
CA VAL A 131 24.14 8.16 -3.59
C VAL A 131 23.06 7.15 -3.22
N SER A 132 22.32 6.66 -4.20
CA SER A 132 21.32 5.59 -4.10
C SER A 132 21.18 4.89 -5.46
N MET A 133 20.89 3.59 -5.45
CA MET A 133 20.60 2.78 -6.64
C MET A 133 19.10 2.52 -6.80
N VAL A 134 18.24 3.27 -6.10
CA VAL A 134 16.78 3.16 -6.26
C VAL A 134 16.37 3.58 -7.67
N THR A 135 15.62 2.71 -8.33
CA THR A 135 15.03 2.91 -9.67
C THR A 135 13.52 2.76 -9.62
N SER A 136 12.87 3.12 -10.72
CA SER A 136 11.44 2.88 -10.93
C SER A 136 11.06 1.41 -10.85
N ASP A 137 11.95 0.47 -11.17
CA ASP A 137 11.69 -0.97 -11.03
C ASP A 137 11.37 -1.36 -9.59
N HIS A 138 12.07 -0.78 -8.61
CA HIS A 138 11.82 -1.04 -7.19
C HIS A 138 10.41 -0.57 -6.77
N MET A 139 9.99 0.60 -7.23
CA MET A 139 8.64 1.12 -6.98
C MET A 139 7.57 0.28 -7.67
N ASN A 140 7.80 -0.11 -8.92
CA ASN A 140 6.88 -0.94 -9.69
C ASN A 140 6.70 -2.34 -9.07
N GLN A 141 7.78 -2.98 -8.62
CA GLN A 141 7.71 -4.26 -7.93
C GLN A 141 6.96 -4.15 -6.60
N LEU A 142 7.21 -3.09 -5.82
CA LEU A 142 6.48 -2.88 -4.57
C LEU A 142 4.98 -2.63 -4.81
N LEU A 143 4.64 -1.81 -5.80
CA LEU A 143 3.25 -1.54 -6.19
C LEU A 143 2.54 -2.84 -6.62
N LYS A 144 3.21 -3.66 -7.43
CA LYS A 144 2.71 -4.99 -7.82
C LYS A 144 2.40 -5.85 -6.60
N ASN A 145 3.32 -5.89 -5.64
CA ASN A 145 3.17 -6.66 -4.40
C ASN A 145 2.01 -6.15 -3.53
N VAL A 146 1.85 -4.83 -3.40
CA VAL A 146 0.71 -4.24 -2.68
C VAL A 146 -0.62 -4.58 -3.34
N LEU A 147 -0.73 -4.43 -4.65
CA LEU A 147 -1.98 -4.72 -5.38
C LEU A 147 -2.33 -6.22 -5.33
N LYS A 148 -1.33 -7.11 -5.42
CA LYS A 148 -1.52 -8.55 -5.15
C LYS A 148 -2.03 -8.81 -3.73
N LEU A 149 -1.47 -8.13 -2.74
CA LEU A 149 -1.88 -8.26 -1.34
C LEU A 149 -3.33 -7.80 -1.12
N ILE A 150 -3.72 -6.67 -1.71
CA ILE A 150 -5.11 -6.17 -1.71
C ILE A 150 -6.03 -7.23 -2.35
N LYS A 151 -5.67 -7.73 -3.53
CA LYS A 151 -6.44 -8.76 -4.25
C LYS A 151 -6.66 -10.03 -3.41
N LYS A 152 -5.62 -10.50 -2.70
CA LYS A 152 -5.71 -11.66 -1.79
C LYS A 152 -6.65 -11.43 -0.61
N ASN A 153 -6.87 -10.18 -0.20
CA ASN A 153 -7.66 -9.83 0.98
C ASN A 153 -9.05 -9.23 0.66
N ILE A 154 -9.46 -9.19 -0.62
CA ILE A 154 -10.83 -8.83 -0.98
C ILE A 154 -11.83 -9.77 -0.31
N GLY A 155 -12.65 -9.20 0.58
CA GLY A 155 -13.61 -9.91 1.42
C GLY A 155 -13.07 -10.46 2.73
N ASN A 156 -11.84 -10.12 3.12
CA ASN A 156 -11.26 -10.55 4.39
C ASN A 156 -11.61 -9.55 5.51
N GLU A 157 -12.50 -9.94 6.42
CA GLU A 157 -12.87 -9.14 7.60
C GLU A 157 -11.68 -8.90 8.54
N ASN A 158 -10.74 -9.84 8.59
CA ASN A 158 -9.55 -9.80 9.46
C ASN A 158 -8.39 -8.97 8.87
N ALA A 159 -8.69 -8.04 7.96
CA ALA A 159 -7.71 -7.16 7.31
C ALA A 159 -8.03 -5.66 7.56
N PRO A 160 -8.07 -5.19 8.83
CA PRO A 160 -8.42 -3.80 9.14
C PRO A 160 -7.46 -2.77 8.52
N TRP A 161 -6.22 -3.18 8.21
CA TRP A 161 -5.21 -2.36 7.56
C TRP A 161 -5.59 -1.92 6.14
N MET A 162 -6.53 -2.59 5.46
CA MET A 162 -6.96 -2.25 4.09
C MET A 162 -7.55 -0.84 3.99
N THR A 163 -8.06 -0.29 5.09
CA THR A 163 -8.55 1.11 5.16
C THR A 163 -7.45 2.14 4.91
N ARG A 164 -6.18 1.80 5.17
CA ARG A 164 -5.05 2.76 5.16
C ARG A 164 -4.03 2.49 4.06
N ILE A 165 -4.03 1.29 3.47
CA ILE A 165 -2.96 0.87 2.55
C ILE A 165 -2.81 1.82 1.36
N ALA A 166 -3.92 2.34 0.85
CA ALA A 166 -3.90 3.26 -0.27
C ALA A 166 -3.19 4.58 0.08
N ALA A 167 -3.33 5.08 1.31
CA ALA A 167 -2.83 6.40 1.71
C ALA A 167 -1.30 6.53 1.55
N TYR A 168 -0.54 5.50 1.92
CA TYR A 168 0.91 5.49 1.72
C TYR A 168 1.30 4.93 0.35
N THR A 169 0.57 3.95 -0.20
CA THR A 169 0.96 3.30 -1.46
C THR A 169 0.84 4.24 -2.66
N GLN A 170 -0.06 5.23 -2.64
CA GLN A 170 -0.13 6.22 -3.72
C GLN A 170 1.20 6.93 -3.97
N GLN A 171 2.07 7.06 -2.96
CA GLN A 171 3.35 7.78 -3.09
C GLN A 171 4.31 7.15 -4.10
N ILE A 172 4.23 5.83 -4.35
CA ILE A 172 5.10 5.12 -5.30
C ILE A 172 4.54 5.05 -6.73
N ILE A 173 3.31 5.55 -6.95
CA ILE A 173 2.69 5.63 -8.27
C ILE A 173 3.13 6.95 -8.92
N ILE A 174 4.34 6.96 -9.49
CA ILE A 174 4.94 8.14 -10.15
C ILE A 174 5.41 7.79 -11.56
N ASN A 175 6.23 6.74 -11.67
CA ASN A 175 6.74 6.21 -12.94
C ASN A 175 6.32 4.74 -13.10
N SER A 176 5.01 4.52 -13.13
CA SER A 176 4.44 3.17 -13.14
C SER A 176 4.44 2.56 -14.53
N SER A 177 4.84 1.29 -14.62
CA SER A 177 4.90 0.52 -15.85
C SER A 177 3.50 0.23 -16.42
N GLU A 178 3.40 0.27 -17.75
CA GLU A 178 2.21 -0.13 -18.51
C GLU A 178 1.86 -1.61 -18.29
N GLU A 179 2.84 -2.45 -17.97
CA GLU A 179 2.64 -3.89 -17.75
C GLU A 179 1.76 -4.18 -16.52
N LEU A 180 1.71 -3.24 -15.56
CA LEU A 180 0.90 -3.38 -14.36
C LEU A 180 -0.60 -3.43 -14.65
N LEU A 181 -1.04 -2.89 -15.80
CA LEU A 181 -2.43 -2.95 -16.23
C LEU A 181 -2.89 -4.41 -16.35
N LYS A 182 -2.10 -5.25 -17.03
CA LYS A 182 -2.41 -6.68 -17.25
C LYS A 182 -2.32 -7.48 -15.96
N ASP A 183 -1.28 -7.22 -15.18
CA ASP A 183 -1.11 -7.80 -13.84
C ASP A 183 -0.37 -6.80 -12.95
N PRO A 184 -0.97 -6.31 -11.85
CA PRO A 184 -2.15 -6.88 -11.16
C PRO A 184 -3.45 -6.05 -11.25
N PHE A 185 -3.48 -4.89 -11.92
CA PHE A 185 -4.64 -3.97 -11.90
C PHE A 185 -5.92 -4.62 -12.43
N LEU A 186 -5.89 -5.18 -13.65
CA LEU A 186 -7.08 -5.75 -14.27
C LEU A 186 -7.63 -6.97 -13.50
N PRO A 187 -6.80 -7.96 -13.06
CA PRO A 187 -7.29 -9.07 -12.23
C PRO A 187 -7.87 -8.63 -10.88
N LEU A 188 -7.37 -7.52 -10.30
CA LEU A 188 -7.92 -6.95 -9.07
C LEU A 188 -9.28 -6.28 -9.35
N ALA A 189 -9.39 -5.48 -10.42
CA ALA A 189 -10.64 -4.85 -10.83
C ALA A 189 -11.74 -5.90 -11.12
N GLU A 190 -11.39 -6.99 -11.82
CA GLU A 190 -12.31 -8.10 -12.07
C GLU A 190 -12.78 -8.76 -10.76
N ARG A 191 -11.86 -8.98 -9.80
CA ARG A 191 -12.17 -9.57 -8.49
C ARG A 191 -13.16 -8.71 -7.71
N VAL A 192 -12.94 -7.39 -7.68
CA VAL A 192 -13.84 -6.44 -7.01
C VAL A 192 -15.19 -6.43 -7.71
N ARG A 193 -15.23 -6.32 -9.05
CA ARG A 193 -16.47 -6.33 -9.84
C ARG A 193 -17.30 -7.57 -9.58
N LYS A 194 -16.70 -8.77 -9.63
CA LYS A 194 -17.39 -10.04 -9.35
C LYS A 194 -18.01 -10.07 -7.95
N ARG A 195 -17.30 -9.54 -6.95
CA ARG A 195 -17.82 -9.43 -5.57
C ARG A 195 -18.99 -8.45 -5.51
N THR A 196 -18.90 -7.30 -6.19
CA THR A 196 -20.00 -6.33 -6.29
C THR A 196 -21.26 -6.93 -6.92
N ASP A 197 -21.14 -7.68 -8.02
CA ASP A 197 -22.31 -8.34 -8.63
C ASP A 197 -22.95 -9.34 -7.67
N THR A 198 -22.12 -10.15 -7.01
CA THR A 198 -22.59 -11.17 -6.05
C THR A 198 -23.35 -10.52 -4.90
N MET A 199 -22.82 -9.40 -4.39
CA MET A 199 -23.43 -8.66 -3.30
C MET A 199 -24.76 -8.01 -3.74
N PHE A 200 -24.81 -7.43 -4.93
CA PHE A 200 -26.03 -6.83 -5.46
C PHE A 200 -27.12 -7.88 -5.74
N HIS A 201 -26.75 -9.05 -6.23
CA HIS A 201 -27.69 -10.17 -6.38
C HIS A 201 -28.23 -10.64 -5.02
N LYS A 202 -27.38 -10.71 -3.99
CA LYS A 202 -27.79 -11.04 -2.62
C LYS A 202 -28.80 -10.02 -2.10
N GLU A 203 -28.52 -8.72 -2.24
CA GLU A 203 -29.43 -7.63 -1.87
C GLU A 203 -30.80 -7.76 -2.55
N GLU A 204 -30.84 -7.88 -3.89
CA GLU A 204 -32.10 -7.93 -4.64
C GLU A 204 -32.93 -9.17 -4.30
N SER A 205 -32.29 -10.32 -4.05
CA SER A 205 -32.99 -11.55 -3.66
C SER A 205 -33.73 -11.43 -2.32
N LEU A 206 -33.21 -10.60 -1.42
CA LEU A 206 -33.74 -10.41 -0.06
C LEU A 206 -34.69 -9.22 0.03
N ARG A 207 -34.78 -8.38 -1.01
CA ARG A 207 -35.58 -7.16 -1.01
C ARG A 207 -37.07 -7.37 -0.74
N GLY A 208 -37.64 -8.49 -1.20
CA GLY A 208 -39.04 -8.86 -0.91
C GLY A 208 -39.25 -9.29 0.55
N PHE A 209 -38.27 -10.00 1.10
CA PHE A 209 -38.26 -10.48 2.49
C PHE A 209 -38.11 -9.31 3.48
N ILE A 210 -37.25 -8.34 3.15
CA ILE A 210 -36.96 -7.19 4.01
C ILE A 210 -38.18 -6.28 4.25
N LYS A 211 -39.18 -6.33 3.36
CA LYS A 211 -40.41 -5.54 3.52
C LYS A 211 -41.39 -6.11 4.56
N SER A 212 -41.13 -7.30 5.10
CA SER A 212 -42.06 -8.00 6.01
C SER A 212 -41.94 -7.61 7.49
N SER A 213 -40.94 -6.77 7.86
CA SER A 213 -40.77 -6.15 9.19
C SER A 213 -40.80 -7.13 10.39
N THR A 214 -40.26 -8.34 10.23
CA THR A 214 -40.11 -9.33 11.32
C THR A 214 -38.75 -9.23 12.01
N ASP A 215 -38.56 -9.81 13.20
CA ASP A 215 -37.24 -9.81 13.87
C ASP A 215 -36.15 -10.50 13.01
N ASP A 216 -36.50 -11.57 12.30
CA ASP A 216 -35.62 -12.26 11.34
C ASP A 216 -35.22 -11.34 10.18
N THR A 217 -36.08 -10.39 9.82
CA THR A 217 -35.79 -9.38 8.79
C THR A 217 -34.68 -8.43 9.22
N SER A 218 -34.70 -7.99 10.48
CA SER A 218 -33.71 -7.04 11.02
C SER A 218 -32.29 -7.63 11.05
N GLN A 219 -32.16 -8.92 11.38
CA GLN A 219 -30.85 -9.60 11.38
C GLN A 219 -30.28 -9.74 9.95
N VAL A 220 -31.13 -10.08 8.99
CA VAL A 220 -30.74 -10.19 7.58
C VAL A 220 -30.32 -8.83 7.02
N GLU A 221 -31.03 -7.76 7.37
CA GLU A 221 -30.67 -6.39 6.99
C GLU A 221 -29.30 -5.98 7.56
N ALA A 222 -29.04 -6.27 8.83
CA ALA A 222 -27.73 -5.99 9.45
C ALA A 222 -26.59 -6.72 8.73
N GLN A 223 -26.76 -8.00 8.38
CA GLN A 223 -25.72 -8.74 7.64
C GLN A 223 -25.46 -8.16 6.25
N ILE A 224 -26.52 -7.75 5.53
CA ILE A 224 -26.37 -7.09 4.22
C ILE A 224 -25.58 -5.78 4.38
N GLN A 225 -25.86 -5.03 5.44
CA GLN A 225 -25.15 -3.79 5.73
C GLN A 225 -23.65 -4.04 5.99
N GLU A 226 -23.30 -5.01 6.84
CA GLU A 226 -21.91 -5.38 7.13
C GLU A 226 -21.15 -5.84 5.87
N ASP A 227 -21.80 -6.64 5.01
CA ASP A 227 -21.20 -7.12 3.76
C ASP A 227 -20.93 -5.96 2.78
N TRP A 228 -21.84 -5.00 2.68
CA TRP A 228 -21.66 -3.78 1.88
C TRP A 228 -20.56 -2.90 2.44
N GLN A 229 -20.51 -2.70 3.76
CA GLN A 229 -19.44 -1.97 4.44
C GLN A 229 -18.07 -2.58 4.12
N LEU A 230 -17.95 -3.91 4.16
CA LEU A 230 -16.73 -4.63 3.82
C LEU A 230 -16.33 -4.44 2.35
N LEU A 231 -17.28 -4.52 1.42
CA LEU A 231 -17.03 -4.29 0.00
C LEU A 231 -16.61 -2.84 -0.29
N VAL A 232 -17.21 -1.85 0.38
CA VAL A 232 -16.80 -0.44 0.26
C VAL A 232 -15.36 -0.27 0.71
N ARG A 233 -14.97 -0.84 1.86
CA ARG A 233 -13.57 -0.82 2.33
C ARG A 233 -12.62 -1.41 1.27
N ASP A 234 -12.99 -2.54 0.69
CA ASP A 234 -12.20 -3.21 -0.34
C ASP A 234 -12.03 -2.33 -1.59
N ILE A 235 -13.10 -1.67 -2.04
CA ILE A 235 -13.06 -0.71 -3.15
C ILE A 235 -12.14 0.46 -2.82
N TYR A 236 -12.25 1.05 -1.63
CA TYR A 236 -11.43 2.20 -1.21
C TYR A 236 -9.96 1.84 -0.92
N SER A 237 -9.64 0.56 -0.71
CA SER A 237 -8.25 0.10 -0.68
C SER A 237 -7.59 0.09 -2.07
N PHE A 238 -8.40 0.02 -3.14
CA PHE A 238 -7.95 -0.14 -4.52
C PHE A 238 -8.11 1.14 -5.36
N TYR A 239 -9.28 1.78 -5.33
CA TYR A 239 -9.65 2.88 -6.22
C TYR A 239 -8.69 4.07 -6.18
N PRO A 240 -8.19 4.53 -5.02
CA PRO A 240 -7.24 5.63 -5.01
C PRO A 240 -5.94 5.30 -5.75
N LEU A 241 -5.51 4.03 -5.72
CA LEU A 241 -4.35 3.57 -6.50
C LEU A 241 -4.67 3.47 -7.99
N LEU A 242 -5.87 2.99 -8.31
CA LEU A 242 -6.34 2.88 -9.68
C LEU A 242 -6.45 4.25 -10.36
N ILE A 243 -7.06 5.23 -9.69
CA ILE A 243 -7.22 6.60 -10.22
C ILE A 243 -5.85 7.17 -10.61
N LYS A 244 -4.90 7.16 -9.66
CA LYS A 244 -3.55 7.68 -9.89
C LYS A 244 -2.82 6.95 -11.02
N TYR A 245 -2.99 5.64 -11.15
CA TYR A 245 -2.42 4.87 -12.25
C TYR A 245 -3.05 5.23 -13.60
N VAL A 246 -4.39 5.32 -13.66
CA VAL A 246 -5.12 5.71 -14.87
C VAL A 246 -4.70 7.11 -15.34
N ASP A 247 -4.53 8.05 -14.42
CA ASP A 247 -4.11 9.41 -14.76
C ASP A 247 -2.72 9.45 -15.42
N LEU A 248 -1.78 8.64 -14.94
CA LEU A 248 -0.46 8.49 -15.58
C LEU A 248 -0.56 7.87 -16.98
N GLN A 249 -1.43 6.87 -17.15
CA GLN A 249 -1.50 6.08 -18.39
C GLN A 249 -2.44 6.65 -19.45
N ARG A 250 -3.33 7.59 -19.09
CA ARG A 250 -4.41 8.10 -19.93
C ARG A 250 -3.96 8.53 -21.32
N ASN A 251 -2.89 9.30 -21.40
CA ASN A 251 -2.36 9.81 -22.67
C ASN A 251 -1.85 8.68 -23.57
N HIS A 252 -1.20 7.67 -23.00
CA HIS A 252 -0.76 6.49 -23.74
C HIS A 252 -1.96 5.71 -24.26
N TRP A 253 -2.93 5.39 -23.40
CA TRP A 253 -4.08 4.57 -23.76
C TRP A 253 -4.92 5.20 -24.88
N LEU A 254 -5.14 6.52 -24.83
CA LEU A 254 -5.86 7.25 -25.87
C LEU A 254 -5.13 7.27 -27.23
N ARG A 255 -3.80 7.14 -27.24
CA ARG A 255 -3.00 7.13 -28.49
C ARG A 255 -2.88 5.73 -29.08
N ASN A 256 -2.74 4.72 -28.24
CA ASN A 256 -2.37 3.37 -28.67
C ASN A 256 -3.53 2.37 -28.68
N ASN A 257 -4.73 2.79 -28.26
CA ASN A 257 -5.95 1.98 -28.26
C ASN A 257 -5.78 0.64 -27.53
N ILE A 258 -5.38 0.72 -26.26
CA ILE A 258 -5.06 -0.44 -25.42
C ILE A 258 -6.36 -1.17 -25.01
N SER A 259 -6.55 -2.40 -25.47
CA SER A 259 -7.74 -3.22 -25.19
C SER A 259 -7.99 -3.44 -23.70
N GLU A 260 -6.93 -3.68 -22.94
CA GLU A 260 -7.02 -3.96 -21.50
C GLU A 260 -7.48 -2.73 -20.70
N ALA A 261 -7.30 -1.52 -21.24
CA ALA A 261 -7.83 -0.30 -20.65
C ALA A 261 -9.35 -0.20 -20.82
N GLU A 262 -9.89 -0.69 -21.96
CA GLU A 262 -11.32 -0.80 -22.18
C GLU A 262 -11.94 -1.85 -21.25
N ASP A 263 -11.28 -3.00 -21.06
CA ASP A 263 -11.71 -4.00 -20.08
C ASP A 263 -11.75 -3.42 -18.67
N LEU A 264 -10.70 -2.70 -18.27
CA LEU A 264 -10.66 -2.02 -16.97
C LEU A 264 -11.82 -1.03 -16.81
N TYR A 265 -12.08 -0.21 -17.84
CA TYR A 265 -13.21 0.71 -17.86
C TYR A 265 -14.54 -0.03 -17.66
N ASN A 266 -14.76 -1.14 -18.38
CA ASN A 266 -15.99 -1.92 -18.28
C ASN A 266 -16.22 -2.49 -16.87
N HIS A 267 -15.16 -2.95 -16.19
CA HIS A 267 -15.26 -3.40 -14.81
C HIS A 267 -15.67 -2.27 -13.85
N VAL A 268 -15.03 -1.11 -13.95
CA VAL A 268 -15.33 0.06 -13.10
C VAL A 268 -16.74 0.60 -13.39
N ALA A 269 -17.12 0.71 -14.67
CA ALA A 269 -18.44 1.15 -15.08
C ALA A 269 -19.56 0.22 -14.58
N ALA A 270 -19.34 -1.09 -14.57
CA ALA A 270 -20.28 -2.06 -14.00
C ALA A 270 -20.49 -1.83 -12.50
N ILE A 271 -19.42 -1.60 -11.73
CA ILE A 271 -19.48 -1.30 -10.29
C ILE A 271 -20.25 0.01 -10.07
N PHE A 272 -19.93 1.06 -10.82
CA PHE A 272 -20.61 2.36 -10.73
C PHE A 272 -22.12 2.27 -11.04
N ASN A 273 -22.48 1.47 -12.04
CA ASN A 273 -23.89 1.22 -12.37
C ASN A 273 -24.64 0.53 -11.22
N ILE A 274 -24.00 -0.39 -10.50
CA ILE A 274 -24.59 -1.04 -9.32
C ILE A 274 -24.70 -0.03 -8.16
N TRP A 275 -23.65 0.75 -7.91
CA TRP A 275 -23.64 1.82 -6.91
C TRP A 275 -24.82 2.78 -7.11
N SER A 276 -25.10 3.18 -8.35
CA SER A 276 -26.23 4.08 -8.65
C SER A 276 -27.62 3.49 -8.36
N LYS A 277 -27.73 2.17 -8.19
CA LYS A 277 -29.00 1.44 -7.98
C LYS A 277 -29.19 0.95 -6.55
N SER A 278 -28.12 0.52 -5.89
CA SER A 278 -28.16 -0.01 -4.51
C SER A 278 -28.17 1.12 -3.48
N GLN A 279 -29.20 1.14 -2.64
CA GLN A 279 -29.28 2.10 -1.53
C GLN A 279 -28.29 1.77 -0.41
N TYR A 280 -28.03 0.48 -0.17
CA TYR A 280 -27.05 0.06 0.83
C TYR A 280 -25.63 0.44 0.41
N PHE A 281 -25.27 0.23 -0.86
CA PHE A 281 -23.96 0.61 -1.35
C PHE A 281 -23.73 2.13 -1.23
N LEU A 282 -24.67 2.95 -1.70
CA LEU A 282 -24.58 4.40 -1.57
C LEU A 282 -24.45 4.85 -0.10
N ARG A 283 -25.25 4.27 0.79
CA ARG A 283 -25.22 4.59 2.23
C ARG A 283 -23.90 4.18 2.89
N GLU A 284 -23.42 2.97 2.63
CA GLU A 284 -22.18 2.48 3.24
C GLU A 284 -20.95 3.18 2.68
N GLU A 285 -20.97 3.65 1.44
CA GLU A 285 -19.95 4.56 0.94
C GLU A 285 -19.93 5.87 1.72
N GLN A 286 -21.08 6.52 1.92
CA GLN A 286 -21.16 7.76 2.68
C GLN A 286 -20.68 7.57 4.14
N ASN A 287 -21.07 6.45 4.76
CA ASN A 287 -20.59 6.08 6.10
C ASN A 287 -19.06 5.92 6.11
N PHE A 288 -18.50 5.23 5.11
CA PHE A 288 -17.07 5.00 5.02
C PHE A 288 -16.29 6.32 4.84
N ILE A 289 -16.74 7.20 3.94
CA ILE A 289 -16.14 8.52 3.72
C ILE A 289 -16.17 9.34 5.03
N SER A 290 -17.33 9.38 5.70
CA SER A 290 -17.48 10.13 6.94
C SER A 290 -16.63 9.57 8.07
N ALA A 291 -16.54 8.24 8.21
CA ALA A 291 -15.80 7.60 9.30
C ALA A 291 -14.28 7.70 9.15
N ASN A 292 -13.79 7.82 7.90
CA ASN A 292 -12.37 7.90 7.59
C ASN A 292 -11.92 9.32 7.20
N GLU A 293 -12.80 10.32 7.33
CA GLU A 293 -12.53 11.73 7.02
C GLU A 293 -11.92 11.91 5.61
N ILE A 294 -12.42 11.14 4.64
CA ILE A 294 -11.87 11.14 3.28
C ILE A 294 -12.29 12.43 2.57
N ASP A 295 -11.31 13.21 2.14
CA ASP A 295 -11.55 14.35 1.27
C ASP A 295 -11.78 13.88 -0.16
N ASN A 296 -13.04 13.95 -0.62
CA ASN A 296 -13.41 13.60 -1.99
C ASN A 296 -12.66 14.42 -3.05
N MET A 297 -12.17 15.61 -2.71
CA MET A 297 -11.37 16.43 -3.63
C MET A 297 -9.98 15.83 -3.86
N VAL A 298 -9.41 15.10 -2.89
CA VAL A 298 -8.12 14.40 -3.02
C VAL A 298 -8.21 13.21 -3.98
N LEU A 299 -9.41 12.68 -4.23
CA LEU A 299 -9.63 11.59 -5.20
C LEU A 299 -9.83 12.07 -6.65
N ILE A 300 -10.05 13.38 -6.87
CA ILE A 300 -10.42 13.94 -8.18
C ILE A 300 -9.36 14.95 -8.71
N MET A 301 -8.39 15.35 -7.88
CA MET A 301 -7.27 16.22 -8.25
C MET A 301 -5.99 15.44 -8.51
#